data_AF-A0A1G1FY92-F1
#
_entry.id   AF-A0A1G1FY92-F1
#
_cell.length_a   1.000
_cell.length_b   1.000
_cell.length_c   1.000
_cell.angle_alpha   90.00
_cell.angle_beta   90.00
_cell.angle_gamma   90.00
#
_symmetry.space_group_name_H-M   'P 1'
#
loop_
_entity.id
_entity.type
_entity.pdbx_description
1 polymer ?
#
loop_
_entity_poly.entity_id
_entity_poly.type
_entity_poly.pdbx_seq_one_letter_code
_entity_poly.pdbx_strand_id
1 'polypeptide(L)'
;MSKKGVIMKTKLFRINTICFLQTALNMLLIMIAILSFGCSKSPTTCDSDDTVKAVISTAGETYKEQLSALVGVQPGMELSEDEWRSMRAGMNFSLESIIEQSVNKETGGRQCSADLIINSTGGKEIIPIKYTTELQNSGDLRVTVSGL
;
A
#
# COMPACT_ATOMS: atom_id res chain seq x y z
N MET A 1 8.74 -92.14 -21.19
CA MET A 1 9.36 -91.27 -20.17
C MET A 1 8.86 -89.84 -20.38
N SER A 2 8.26 -89.27 -19.33
CA SER A 2 7.52 -88.00 -19.32
C SER A 2 8.46 -86.81 -19.18
N LYS A 3 8.36 -85.80 -20.06
CA LYS A 3 8.96 -84.47 -19.83
C LYS A 3 7.87 -83.54 -19.33
N LYS A 4 7.85 -83.31 -18.01
CA LYS A 4 6.99 -82.30 -17.37
C LYS A 4 7.58 -80.91 -17.65
N GLY A 5 6.77 -80.04 -18.26
CA GLY A 5 7.07 -78.62 -18.40
C GLY A 5 6.87 -77.87 -17.08
N VAL A 6 7.69 -76.85 -16.85
CA VAL A 6 7.51 -75.89 -15.76
C VAL A 6 7.21 -74.54 -16.40
N ILE A 7 5.96 -74.09 -16.26
CA ILE A 7 5.53 -72.75 -16.67
C ILE A 7 5.63 -71.85 -15.43
N MET A 8 6.60 -70.93 -15.43
CA MET A 8 6.73 -69.91 -14.40
C MET A 8 5.72 -68.78 -14.68
N LYS A 9 4.76 -68.56 -13.77
CA LYS A 9 3.83 -67.42 -13.84
C LYS A 9 4.43 -66.23 -13.09
N THR A 10 5.03 -65.29 -13.80
CA THR A 10 5.43 -63.99 -13.24
C THR A 10 4.19 -63.11 -13.11
N LYS A 11 3.72 -62.88 -11.88
CA LYS A 11 2.72 -61.86 -11.58
C LYS A 11 3.40 -60.49 -11.66
N LEU A 12 3.27 -59.80 -12.79
CA LEU A 12 3.63 -58.39 -12.92
C LEU A 12 2.64 -57.56 -12.08
N PHE A 13 3.12 -57.09 -10.92
CA PHE A 13 2.41 -56.19 -10.02
C PHE A 13 2.17 -54.83 -10.72
N ARG A 14 0.97 -54.65 -11.29
CA ARG A 14 0.49 -53.37 -11.86
C ARG A 14 0.03 -52.39 -10.77
N ILE A 15 0.90 -52.07 -9.79
CA ILE A 15 0.50 -51.18 -8.68
C ILE A 15 1.16 -49.79 -8.75
N ASN A 16 2.14 -49.56 -9.63
CA ASN A 16 2.97 -48.35 -9.50
C ASN A 16 2.52 -47.14 -10.32
N THR A 17 1.65 -47.25 -11.32
CA THR A 17 1.36 -46.09 -12.20
C THR A 17 0.23 -45.19 -11.67
N ILE A 18 -0.74 -45.76 -10.96
CA ILE A 18 -1.93 -45.02 -10.49
C ILE A 18 -1.60 -44.16 -9.25
N CYS A 19 -0.73 -44.65 -8.35
CA CYS A 19 -0.29 -43.87 -7.18
C CYS A 19 0.53 -42.64 -7.58
N PHE A 20 1.42 -42.75 -8.56
CA PHE A 20 2.24 -41.63 -9.04
C PHE A 20 1.41 -40.54 -9.72
N LEU A 21 0.36 -40.92 -10.46
CA LEU A 21 -0.54 -39.96 -11.08
C LEU A 21 -1.34 -39.17 -10.04
N GLN A 22 -1.78 -39.84 -8.96
CA GLN A 22 -2.56 -39.23 -7.87
C GLN A 22 -1.72 -38.26 -7.03
N THR A 23 -0.45 -38.59 -6.75
CA THR A 23 0.45 -37.70 -5.98
C THR A 23 0.87 -36.47 -6.79
N ALA A 24 1.13 -36.62 -8.10
CA ALA A 24 1.43 -35.49 -8.98
C ALA A 24 0.26 -34.49 -9.06
N LEU A 25 -0.98 -34.99 -9.15
CA LEU A 25 -2.17 -34.14 -9.20
C LEU A 25 -2.39 -33.37 -7.89
N ASN A 26 -2.15 -34.00 -6.73
CA ASN A 26 -2.26 -33.33 -5.44
C ASN A 26 -1.15 -32.28 -5.22
N MET A 27 0.08 -32.53 -5.69
CA MET A 27 1.17 -31.54 -5.66
C MET A 27 0.87 -30.31 -6.52
N LEU A 28 0.25 -30.50 -7.70
CA LEU A 28 -0.17 -29.41 -8.57
C LEU A 28 -1.24 -28.53 -7.91
N LEU A 29 -2.22 -29.14 -7.24
CA LEU A 29 -3.28 -28.41 -6.52
C LEU A 29 -2.73 -27.58 -5.35
N ILE A 30 -1.73 -28.08 -4.62
CA ILE A 30 -1.08 -27.35 -3.54
C ILE A 30 -0.28 -26.15 -4.08
N MET A 31 0.43 -26.29 -5.21
CA MET A 31 1.11 -25.15 -5.83
C MET A 31 0.14 -24.03 -6.25
N ILE A 32 -1.03 -24.38 -6.80
CA ILE A 32 -2.05 -23.39 -7.19
C ILE A 32 -2.60 -22.65 -5.97
N ALA A 33 -2.78 -23.36 -4.84
CA ALA A 33 -3.25 -22.76 -3.58
C ALA A 33 -2.21 -21.85 -2.91
N ILE A 34 -0.91 -22.08 -3.13
CA ILE A 34 0.16 -21.21 -2.62
C ILE A 34 0.32 -19.95 -3.50
N LEU A 35 0.09 -20.08 -4.81
CA LEU A 35 0.14 -18.95 -5.75
C LEU A 35 -1.02 -17.96 -5.60
N SER A 36 -2.14 -18.37 -5.01
CA SER A 36 -3.28 -17.48 -4.70
C SER A 36 -3.11 -16.67 -3.42
N PHE A 37 -2.03 -16.88 -2.65
CA PHE A 37 -1.60 -16.01 -1.54
C PHE A 37 -0.61 -14.93 -2.01
N GLY A 38 -0.78 -14.43 -3.23
CA GLY A 38 -0.19 -13.15 -3.62
C GLY A 38 -0.71 -12.08 -2.65
N CYS A 39 0.14 -11.67 -1.71
CA CYS A 39 -0.10 -10.60 -0.73
C CYS A 39 -0.68 -9.37 -1.42
N SER A 40 -2.00 -9.34 -1.52
CA SER A 40 -2.74 -8.16 -1.92
C SER A 40 -2.63 -7.24 -0.72
N LYS A 41 -1.68 -6.29 -0.74
CA LYS A 41 -1.64 -5.20 0.24
C LYS A 41 -3.02 -4.55 0.17
N SER A 42 -3.84 -4.77 1.20
CA SER A 42 -5.15 -4.16 1.28
C SER A 42 -4.97 -2.63 1.23
N PRO A 43 -5.76 -1.90 0.44
CA PRO A 43 -5.66 -0.46 0.39
C PRO A 43 -5.86 0.13 1.79
N THR A 44 -4.85 0.85 2.27
CA THR A 44 -4.83 1.48 3.59
C THR A 44 -6.04 2.38 3.77
N THR A 45 -6.63 2.39 4.95
CA THR A 45 -7.79 3.23 5.27
C THR A 45 -7.37 4.70 5.34
N CYS A 46 -8.35 5.61 5.16
CA CYS A 46 -8.12 7.05 5.25
C CYS A 46 -7.48 7.48 6.59
N ASP A 47 -7.77 6.76 7.66
CA ASP A 47 -7.38 7.03 9.05
C ASP A 47 -6.19 6.21 9.55
N SER A 48 -5.58 5.37 8.69
CA SER A 48 -4.42 4.59 9.13
C SER A 48 -3.23 5.51 9.43
N ASP A 49 -2.43 5.16 10.44
CA ASP A 49 -1.25 5.95 10.84
C ASP A 49 -0.31 6.25 9.66
N ASP A 50 -0.12 5.28 8.76
CA ASP A 50 0.72 5.46 7.58
C ASP A 50 0.12 6.45 6.58
N THR A 51 -1.19 6.40 6.36
CA THR A 51 -1.91 7.37 5.51
C THR A 51 -1.85 8.76 6.13
N VAL A 52 -2.14 8.89 7.43
CA VAL A 52 -2.13 10.17 8.14
C VAL A 52 -0.74 10.81 8.10
N LYS A 53 0.32 10.04 8.36
CA LYS A 53 1.70 10.53 8.27
C LYS A 53 2.04 10.98 6.84
N ALA A 54 1.64 10.21 5.83
CA ALA A 54 1.87 10.57 4.44
C ALA A 54 1.14 11.86 4.06
N VAL A 55 -0.14 12.00 4.43
CA VAL A 55 -0.93 13.23 4.21
C VAL A 55 -0.30 14.42 4.91
N ILE A 56 0.11 14.30 6.18
CA ILE A 56 0.77 15.38 6.92
C ILE A 56 2.11 15.76 6.25
N SER A 57 2.88 14.78 5.78
CA SER A 57 4.12 15.04 5.07
C SER A 57 3.87 15.81 3.79
N THR A 58 2.93 15.35 2.96
CA THR A 58 2.56 16.02 1.70
C THR A 58 2.00 17.42 1.95
N ALA A 59 1.12 17.58 2.93
CA ALA A 59 0.57 18.87 3.33
C ALA A 59 1.67 19.84 3.79
N GLY A 60 2.65 19.35 4.55
CA GLY A 60 3.81 20.15 4.97
C GLY A 60 4.65 20.64 3.79
N GLU A 61 4.92 19.78 2.80
CA GLU A 61 5.67 20.18 1.60
C GLU A 61 4.88 21.17 0.74
N THR A 62 3.59 20.94 0.50
CA THR A 62 2.74 21.91 -0.22
C THR A 62 2.69 23.25 0.51
N TYR A 63 2.61 23.25 1.84
CA TYR A 63 2.64 24.47 2.63
C TYR A 63 3.99 25.21 2.52
N LYS A 64 5.12 24.47 2.51
CA LYS A 64 6.45 25.04 2.26
C LYS A 64 6.52 25.73 0.90
N GLU A 65 5.99 25.10 -0.16
CA GLU A 65 5.94 25.65 -1.51
C GLU A 65 5.13 26.95 -1.56
N GLN A 66 3.93 26.95 -0.97
CA GLN A 66 3.07 28.14 -0.92
C GLN A 66 3.68 29.29 -0.11
N LEU A 67 4.27 28.96 1.03
CA LEU A 67 4.96 29.95 1.85
C LEU A 67 6.13 30.57 1.08
N SER A 68 6.94 29.75 0.41
CA SER A 68 8.03 30.23 -0.45
C SER A 68 7.53 31.20 -1.53
N ALA A 69 6.35 30.94 -2.10
CA ALA A 69 5.71 31.85 -3.06
C ALA A 69 5.21 33.17 -2.43
N LEU A 70 4.78 33.16 -1.17
CA LEU A 70 4.24 34.33 -0.47
C LEU A 70 5.31 35.25 0.13
N VAL A 71 6.41 34.70 0.68
CA VAL A 71 7.47 35.51 1.34
C VAL A 71 8.33 36.27 0.32
N GLY A 72 8.05 36.17 -0.98
CA GLY A 72 8.70 36.98 -2.01
C GLY A 72 10.17 36.63 -2.22
N VAL A 73 10.57 35.41 -1.82
CA VAL A 73 11.82 34.83 -2.28
C VAL A 73 11.72 34.79 -3.80
N GLN A 74 12.69 35.36 -4.52
CA GLN A 74 12.60 35.56 -5.98
C GLN A 74 12.09 34.30 -6.71
N PRO A 75 11.36 34.43 -7.84
CA PRO A 75 10.93 33.27 -8.62
C PRO A 75 12.12 32.33 -8.88
N GLY A 76 12.08 31.13 -8.29
CA GLY A 76 13.18 30.14 -8.37
C GLY A 76 14.09 30.03 -7.13
N MET A 77 13.86 30.80 -6.06
CA MET A 77 14.48 30.57 -4.75
C MET A 77 13.48 29.91 -3.81
N GLU A 78 13.66 28.62 -3.58
CA GLU A 78 12.92 27.87 -2.56
C GLU A 78 13.50 28.14 -1.17
N LEU A 79 12.66 28.05 -0.13
CA LEU A 79 13.16 27.98 1.25
C LEU A 79 14.15 26.82 1.37
N SER A 80 15.36 27.13 1.88
CA SER A 80 16.33 26.07 2.15
C SER A 80 15.77 25.08 3.17
N GLU A 81 16.26 23.83 3.14
CA GLU A 81 15.83 22.80 4.09
C GLU A 81 16.03 23.21 5.55
N ASP A 82 17.09 23.97 5.85
CA ASP A 82 17.38 24.43 7.20
C ASP A 82 16.43 25.56 7.66
N GLU A 83 16.09 26.49 6.76
CA GLU A 83 15.09 27.53 7.05
C GLU A 83 13.71 26.90 7.27
N TRP A 84 13.30 25.99 6.37
CA TRP A 84 12.06 25.26 6.51
C TRP A 84 12.02 24.45 7.81
N ARG A 85 13.11 23.73 8.14
CA ARG A 85 13.21 22.97 9.39
C ARG A 85 13.07 23.88 10.62
N SER A 86 13.72 25.04 10.61
CA SER A 86 13.62 26.01 11.71
C SER A 86 12.19 26.55 11.87
N MET A 87 11.50 26.86 10.77
CA MET A 87 10.10 27.30 10.80
C MET A 87 9.17 26.18 11.25
N ARG A 88 9.32 24.99 10.68
CA ARG A 88 8.53 23.79 10.98
C ARG A 88 8.72 23.31 12.42
N ALA A 89 9.86 23.55 13.04
CA ALA A 89 10.08 23.20 14.45
C ALA A 89 9.07 23.88 15.40
N GLY A 90 8.52 25.04 15.01
CA GLY A 90 7.46 25.74 15.75
C GLY A 90 6.04 25.33 15.35
N MET A 91 5.88 24.41 14.39
CA MET A 91 4.58 24.01 13.81
C MET A 91 4.34 22.52 14.00
N ASN A 92 3.20 22.17 14.58
CA ASN A 92 2.73 20.79 14.68
C ASN A 92 1.51 20.59 13.78
N PHE A 93 1.61 19.66 12.84
CA PHE A 93 0.57 19.32 11.89
C PHE A 93 -0.13 18.03 12.35
N SER A 94 -1.46 18.06 12.42
CA SER A 94 -2.27 16.88 12.72
C SER A 94 -3.54 16.87 11.87
N LEU A 95 -4.17 15.71 11.73
CA LEU A 95 -5.47 15.56 11.06
C LEU A 95 -6.55 15.24 12.08
N GLU A 96 -7.68 15.93 11.97
CA GLU A 96 -8.91 15.64 12.70
C GLU A 96 -10.08 15.45 11.72
N SER A 97 -11.22 14.97 12.22
CA SER A 97 -12.46 14.86 11.43
C SER A 97 -12.31 14.08 10.10
N ILE A 98 -11.49 13.01 10.08
CA ILE A 98 -11.26 12.21 8.87
C ILE A 98 -12.57 11.50 8.46
N ILE A 99 -13.04 11.78 7.25
CA ILE A 99 -14.25 11.20 6.65
C ILE A 99 -13.87 10.61 5.29
N GLU A 100 -14.10 9.31 5.12
CA GLU A 100 -14.01 8.65 3.82
C GLU A 100 -15.21 9.03 2.95
N GLN A 101 -14.95 9.59 1.77
CA GLN A 101 -15.98 10.03 0.82
C GLN A 101 -16.29 8.96 -0.22
N SER A 102 -15.26 8.31 -0.75
CA SER A 102 -15.42 7.27 -1.75
C SER A 102 -14.25 6.28 -1.77
N VAL A 103 -14.53 5.08 -2.28
CA VAL A 103 -13.53 4.03 -2.51
C VAL A 103 -13.67 3.55 -3.95
N ASN A 104 -12.58 3.68 -4.71
CA ASN A 104 -12.45 3.05 -6.00
C ASN A 104 -12.10 1.56 -5.79
N LYS A 105 -13.07 0.69 -6.05
CA LYS A 105 -12.91 -0.76 -5.87
C LYS A 105 -12.00 -1.42 -6.90
N GLU A 106 -11.74 -0.75 -8.03
CA GLU A 106 -10.88 -1.27 -9.09
C GLU A 106 -9.40 -1.03 -8.78
N THR A 107 -9.08 0.15 -8.26
CA THR A 107 -7.68 0.54 -7.94
C THR A 107 -7.35 0.45 -6.45
N GLY A 108 -8.35 0.24 -5.58
CA GLY A 108 -8.20 0.39 -4.14
C GLY A 108 -8.02 1.83 -3.69
N GLY A 109 -8.13 2.81 -4.60
CA GLY A 109 -7.97 4.22 -4.27
C GLY A 109 -9.06 4.72 -3.32
N ARG A 110 -8.73 5.61 -2.38
CA ARG A 110 -9.71 6.21 -1.47
C ARG A 110 -9.66 7.72 -1.59
N GLN A 111 -10.82 8.35 -1.47
CA GLN A 111 -10.96 9.79 -1.37
C GLN A 111 -11.50 10.13 0.02
N CYS A 112 -10.82 11.06 0.69
CA CYS A 112 -11.07 11.39 2.07
C CYS A 112 -11.13 12.93 2.23
N SER A 113 -11.87 13.40 3.21
CA SER A 113 -11.82 14.78 3.71
C SER A 113 -11.39 14.79 5.17
N ALA A 114 -10.60 15.78 5.57
CA ALA A 114 -10.16 15.95 6.95
C ALA A 114 -9.91 17.41 7.24
N ASP A 115 -9.81 17.74 8.53
CA ASP A 115 -9.35 19.04 8.99
C ASP A 115 -7.85 18.95 9.28
N LEU A 116 -7.04 19.66 8.50
CA LEU A 116 -5.63 19.86 8.82
C LEU A 116 -5.52 20.91 9.90
N ILE A 117 -4.99 20.48 11.05
CA ILE A 117 -4.71 21.34 12.19
C ILE A 117 -3.25 21.73 12.15
N ILE A 118 -2.97 23.04 12.10
CA ILE A 118 -1.63 23.58 12.23
C ILE A 118 -1.57 24.31 13.57
N ASN A 119 -0.93 23.70 14.56
CA ASN A 119 -0.68 24.32 15.85
C ASN A 119 0.70 24.98 15.82
N SER A 120 0.76 26.29 15.98
CA SER A 120 2.00 27.04 16.09
C SER A 120 2.04 27.83 17.40
N THR A 121 3.19 28.42 17.72
CA THR A 121 3.32 29.38 18.83
C THR A 121 2.39 30.59 18.69
N GLY A 122 1.92 30.91 17.47
CA GLY A 122 1.00 32.02 17.19
C GLY A 122 -0.48 31.66 17.29
N GLY A 123 -0.84 30.38 17.39
CA GLY A 123 -2.23 29.94 17.46
C GLY A 123 -2.49 28.60 16.77
N LYS A 124 -3.77 28.20 16.78
CA LYS A 124 -4.30 27.00 16.09
C LYS A 124 -5.02 27.43 14.82
N GLU A 125 -4.57 26.95 13.67
CA GLU A 125 -5.24 27.09 12.39
C GLU A 125 -5.89 25.76 12.00
N ILE A 126 -7.08 25.83 11.38
CA ILE A 126 -7.86 24.67 10.94
C ILE A 126 -8.17 24.87 9.45
N ILE A 127 -7.63 24.00 8.62
CA ILE A 127 -7.76 24.07 7.16
C ILE A 127 -8.49 22.80 6.67
N PRO A 128 -9.69 22.91 6.09
CA PRO A 128 -10.38 21.75 5.53
C PRO A 128 -9.67 21.29 4.27
N ILE A 129 -9.20 20.05 4.26
CA ILE A 129 -8.49 19.45 3.13
C ILE A 129 -9.25 18.25 2.57
N LYS A 130 -9.00 17.97 1.29
CA LYS A 130 -9.36 16.69 0.66
C LYS A 130 -8.09 15.99 0.22
N TYR A 131 -8.02 14.69 0.44
CA TYR A 131 -6.89 13.89 -0.02
C TYR A 131 -7.34 12.60 -0.68
N THR A 132 -6.53 12.13 -1.63
CA THR A 132 -6.69 10.83 -2.26
C THR A 132 -5.50 9.95 -1.96
N THR A 133 -5.76 8.67 -1.74
CA THR A 133 -4.72 7.65 -1.53
C THR A 133 -4.82 6.59 -2.61
N GLU A 134 -3.72 6.26 -3.27
CA GLU A 134 -3.67 5.23 -4.30
C GLU A 134 -2.46 4.32 -4.06
N LEU A 135 -2.67 3.00 -4.09
CA LEU A 135 -1.57 2.05 -4.02
C LEU A 135 -0.99 1.86 -5.43
N GLN A 136 0.29 2.19 -5.61
CA GLN A 136 0.96 1.98 -6.88
C GLN A 136 1.33 0.50 -7.08
N ASN A 137 1.59 0.11 -8.33
CA ASN A 137 2.04 -1.23 -8.69
C ASN A 137 3.36 -1.65 -7.99
N SER A 138 4.17 -0.67 -7.58
CA SER A 138 5.38 -0.89 -6.76
C SER A 138 5.07 -1.27 -5.30
N GLY A 139 3.83 -1.09 -4.86
CA GLY A 139 3.41 -1.24 -3.47
C GLY A 139 3.60 0.01 -2.62
N ASP A 140 3.93 1.14 -3.25
CA ASP A 140 4.03 2.46 -2.60
C ASP A 140 2.67 3.15 -2.51
N LEU A 141 2.43 3.84 -1.40
CA LEU A 141 1.22 4.65 -1.21
C LEU A 141 1.45 6.05 -1.79
N ARG A 142 0.70 6.40 -2.84
CA ARG A 142 0.64 7.76 -3.37
C ARG A 142 -0.46 8.52 -2.66
N VAL A 143 -0.12 9.67 -2.09
CA VAL A 143 -1.08 10.60 -1.48
C VAL A 143 -1.09 11.90 -2.26
N THR A 144 -2.29 12.39 -2.58
CA THR A 144 -2.48 13.71 -3.18
C THR A 144 -3.37 14.53 -2.25
N VAL A 145 -2.92 15.72 -1.86
CA VAL A 145 -3.68 16.63 -0.98
C VAL A 145 -4.15 17.84 -1.79
N SER A 146 -5.34 18.35 -1.47
CA SER A 146 -5.97 19.49 -2.12
C SER A 146 -6.75 20.32 -1.11
N GLY A 147 -6.90 21.62 -1.36
CA GLY A 147 -7.54 22.57 -0.44
C GLY A 147 -6.57 23.30 0.50
N LEU A 148 -5.26 23.12 0.29
CA LEU A 148 -4.20 23.99 0.79
C LEU A 148 -3.90 25.06 -0.26
#